data_AF-A0A537ZW55-F1
#
_entry.id   AF-A0A537ZW55-F1
#
_cell.length_a   1.000
_cell.length_b   1.000
_cell.length_c   1.000
_cell.angle_alpha   90.00
_cell.angle_beta   90.00
_cell.angle_gamma   90.00
#
_symmetry.space_group_name_H-M   'P 1'
#
loop_
_entity.id
_entity.type
_entity.pdbx_description
1 polymer ?
#
loop_
_entity_poly.entity_id
_entity_poly.type
_entity_poly.pdbx_seq_one_letter_code
_entity_poly.pdbx_strand_id
1 'polypeptide(L)'
;MALAVAAVVAALTSSGTVPLHPLPQRAVQVCREMQASVRFPLLCPARVPLPSGPHRPPFHVDILGSPGHPDLQTPFGIELGYSAPIEPQSGPDWRRLVARNRPCCFLHFTIFRRLGARLPRNLKRARLGGKHGLIRYATGYGLEGTVAYFWSNHTWFFWHEYGIEYTASLHYFGPGTTRLLGRLIQELRPANRLRR
;
A
#
# COMPACT_ATOMS: atom_id res chain seq x y z
N MET A 1 1.81 56.87 -9.09
CA MET A 1 0.86 55.74 -9.00
C MET A 1 1.67 54.45 -9.04
N ALA A 2 1.87 53.80 -7.89
CA ALA A 2 2.67 52.57 -7.79
C ALA A 2 1.71 51.37 -7.69
N LEU A 3 1.78 50.46 -8.66
CA LEU A 3 1.04 49.21 -8.68
C LEU A 3 1.68 48.24 -7.67
N ALA A 4 0.91 47.85 -6.65
CA ALA A 4 1.28 46.82 -5.70
C ALA A 4 1.25 45.44 -6.40
N VAL A 5 2.40 44.79 -6.48
CA VAL A 5 2.52 43.41 -6.93
C VAL A 5 2.09 42.51 -5.78
N ALA A 6 0.89 41.95 -5.87
CA ALA A 6 0.42 40.95 -4.93
C ALA A 6 1.28 39.68 -5.08
N ALA A 7 2.03 39.35 -4.03
CA ALA A 7 2.77 38.10 -3.95
C ALA A 7 1.77 36.94 -3.88
N VAL A 8 1.62 36.20 -4.96
CA VAL A 8 0.98 34.89 -4.96
C VAL A 8 1.93 33.94 -4.22
N VAL A 9 1.68 33.73 -2.93
CA VAL A 9 2.32 32.66 -2.17
C VAL A 9 1.76 31.35 -2.72
N ALA A 10 2.47 30.78 -3.68
CA ALA A 10 2.24 29.41 -4.11
C ALA A 10 2.35 28.52 -2.87
N ALA A 11 1.23 27.90 -2.50
CA ALA A 11 1.23 26.89 -1.45
C ALA A 11 2.22 25.80 -1.84
N LEU A 12 3.37 25.77 -1.15
CA LEU A 12 4.37 24.73 -1.24
C LEU A 12 3.66 23.40 -1.02
N THR A 13 3.39 22.68 -2.10
CA THR A 13 3.07 21.27 -2.02
C THR A 13 4.27 20.62 -1.34
N SER A 14 4.12 20.28 -0.06
CA SER A 14 5.08 19.50 0.70
C SER A 14 5.37 18.21 -0.07
N SER A 15 6.41 18.25 -0.91
CA SER A 15 7.03 17.10 -1.55
C SER A 15 7.99 16.42 -0.58
N GLY A 16 7.65 16.43 0.72
CA GLY A 16 8.40 15.78 1.75
C GLY A 16 8.34 14.27 1.59
N THR A 17 9.48 13.61 1.78
CA THR A 17 9.54 12.16 1.87
C THR A 17 8.68 11.71 3.05
N VAL A 18 7.65 10.89 2.79
CA VAL A 18 6.76 10.33 3.83
C VAL A 18 7.60 9.60 4.89
N PRO A 19 7.58 9.97 6.17
CA PRO A 19 8.39 9.28 7.17
C PRO A 19 7.93 7.83 7.35
N LEU A 20 8.90 6.92 7.56
CA LEU A 20 8.62 5.52 7.90
C LEU A 20 9.09 5.26 9.33
N HIS A 21 8.20 4.76 10.16
CA HIS A 21 8.42 4.42 11.56
C HIS A 21 8.50 2.90 11.71
N PRO A 22 9.13 2.36 12.77
CA PRO A 22 9.09 0.93 13.05
C PRO A 22 7.66 0.39 12.99
N LEU A 23 7.50 -0.80 12.41
CA LEU A 23 6.19 -1.47 12.37
C LEU A 23 5.65 -1.65 13.81
N PRO A 24 4.38 -1.28 14.10
CA PRO A 24 3.80 -1.45 15.43
C PRO A 24 3.93 -2.90 15.93
N GLN A 25 4.21 -3.07 17.23
CA GLN A 25 4.48 -4.39 17.81
C GLN A 25 3.35 -5.40 17.57
N ARG A 26 2.09 -4.96 17.62
CA ARG A 26 0.94 -5.82 17.31
C ARG A 26 0.99 -6.37 15.87
N ALA A 27 1.41 -5.55 14.91
CA ALA A 27 1.58 -5.99 13.52
C ALA A 27 2.79 -6.91 13.33
N VAL A 28 3.88 -6.68 14.07
CA VAL A 28 5.00 -7.64 14.12
C VAL A 28 4.54 -9.00 14.64
N GLN A 29 3.69 -9.04 15.68
CA GLN A 29 3.13 -10.29 16.23
C GLN A 29 2.28 -11.01 15.19
N VAL A 30 1.29 -10.33 14.58
CA VAL A 30 0.41 -10.92 13.55
C VAL A 30 1.22 -11.45 12.36
N CYS A 31 2.22 -10.71 11.89
CA CYS A 31 3.15 -11.17 10.87
C CYS A 31 3.86 -12.48 11.23
N ARG A 32 4.34 -12.59 12.47
CA ARG A 32 5.06 -13.79 12.94
C ARG A 32 4.12 -14.98 13.14
N GLU A 33 2.94 -14.75 13.69
CA GLU A 33 1.88 -15.75 13.83
C GLU A 33 1.52 -16.32 12.46
N MET A 34 1.28 -15.44 11.48
CA MET A 34 0.97 -15.84 10.11
C MET A 34 2.13 -16.61 9.45
N GLN A 35 3.37 -16.19 9.65
CA GLN A 35 4.54 -16.93 9.16
C GLN A 35 4.64 -18.33 9.76
N ALA A 36 4.27 -18.52 11.02
CA ALA A 36 4.26 -19.84 11.65
C ALA A 36 3.22 -20.78 11.02
N SER A 37 2.17 -20.23 10.40
CA SER A 37 1.14 -20.99 9.69
C SER A 37 1.47 -21.32 8.24
N VAL A 38 2.60 -20.86 7.68
CA VAL A 38 2.98 -21.12 6.29
C VAL A 38 4.42 -21.59 6.07
N ARG A 39 4.62 -22.28 4.95
CA ARG A 39 5.92 -22.86 4.55
C ARG A 39 6.75 -21.99 3.61
N PHE A 40 6.28 -20.78 3.29
CA PHE A 40 7.02 -19.83 2.47
C PHE A 40 7.32 -18.56 3.28
N PRO A 41 8.30 -17.73 2.87
CA PRO A 41 8.58 -16.48 3.54
C PRO A 41 7.41 -15.50 3.45
N LEU A 42 6.67 -15.29 4.53
CA LEU A 42 5.72 -14.19 4.61
C LEU A 42 6.52 -12.88 4.70
N LEU A 43 6.25 -11.95 3.78
CA LEU A 43 6.93 -10.66 3.76
C LEU A 43 6.12 -9.62 4.52
N CYS A 44 6.78 -8.94 5.47
CA CYS A 44 6.23 -7.83 6.23
C CYS A 44 7.19 -6.63 6.17
N PRO A 45 6.68 -5.40 6.12
CA PRO A 45 7.54 -4.21 6.14
C PRO A 45 8.13 -4.03 7.54
N ALA A 46 9.45 -3.79 7.62
CA ALA A 46 10.08 -3.42 8.88
C ALA A 46 9.69 -2.01 9.36
N ARG A 47 9.31 -1.14 8.42
CA ARG A 47 8.90 0.24 8.68
C ARG A 47 7.72 0.65 7.79
N VAL A 48 6.80 1.43 8.34
CA VAL A 48 5.57 1.89 7.68
C VAL A 48 5.28 3.37 7.97
N PRO A 49 4.51 4.07 7.13
CA PRO A 49 3.89 5.33 7.52
C PRO A 49 2.97 5.10 8.70
N LEU A 50 2.93 6.08 9.61
CA LEU A 50 1.96 6.13 10.68
C LEU A 50 1.09 7.38 10.49
N PRO A 51 -0.16 7.36 10.97
CA PRO A 51 -1.02 8.53 10.89
C PRO A 51 -0.38 9.71 11.62
N SER A 52 -0.49 10.89 11.01
CA SER A 52 0.08 12.14 11.50
C SER A 52 -0.93 13.28 11.41
N GLY A 53 -0.74 14.30 12.25
CA GLY A 53 -1.70 15.39 12.40
C GLY A 53 -2.68 15.17 13.56
N PRO A 54 -3.79 15.95 13.58
CA PRO A 54 -4.70 16.01 14.73
C PRO A 54 -5.57 14.76 14.90
N HIS A 55 -5.89 14.07 13.80
CA HIS A 55 -6.62 12.81 13.83
C HIS A 55 -5.64 11.65 13.64
N ARG A 56 -5.59 10.74 14.61
CA ARG A 56 -4.70 9.56 14.62
C ARG A 56 -5.54 8.28 14.67
N PRO A 57 -6.09 7.84 13.52
CA PRO A 57 -6.82 6.58 13.43
C PRO A 57 -5.96 5.41 13.94
N PRO A 58 -6.56 4.37 14.52
CA PRO A 58 -5.81 3.18 14.91
C PRO A 58 -5.21 2.48 13.68
N PHE A 59 -3.94 2.09 13.78
CA PHE A 59 -3.28 1.24 12.80
C PHE A 59 -3.80 -0.19 12.92
N HIS A 60 -4.13 -0.81 11.80
CA HIS A 60 -4.56 -2.20 11.74
C HIS A 60 -3.67 -3.03 10.81
N VAL A 61 -3.75 -4.34 11.02
CA VAL A 61 -3.06 -5.36 10.25
C VAL A 61 -4.00 -6.55 10.17
N ASP A 62 -4.34 -6.94 8.94
CA ASP A 62 -5.31 -7.99 8.69
C ASP A 62 -4.67 -9.09 7.84
N ILE A 63 -5.10 -10.33 8.08
CA ILE A 63 -4.67 -11.50 7.32
C ILE A 63 -5.53 -11.61 6.06
N LEU A 64 -4.86 -11.71 4.91
CA LEU A 64 -5.50 -12.01 3.63
C LEU A 64 -5.47 -13.52 3.38
N GLY A 65 -6.63 -14.11 3.09
CA GLY A 65 -6.80 -15.55 2.86
C GLY A 65 -6.96 -16.37 4.15
N SER A 66 -7.09 -17.70 4.01
CA SER A 66 -7.18 -18.63 5.16
C SER A 66 -5.99 -19.60 5.20
N PRO A 67 -5.18 -19.62 6.27
CA PRO A 67 -4.08 -20.59 6.43
C PRO A 67 -4.56 -22.04 6.52
N GLY A 68 -5.78 -22.25 7.03
CA GLY A 68 -6.36 -23.58 7.24
C GLY A 68 -7.01 -24.20 5.99
N HIS A 69 -7.13 -23.45 4.88
CA HIS A 69 -7.79 -23.89 3.65
C HIS A 69 -6.92 -23.57 2.42
N PRO A 70 -5.79 -24.28 2.24
CA PRO A 70 -4.81 -24.02 1.17
C PRO A 70 -5.33 -24.37 -0.24
N ASP A 71 -6.46 -25.08 -0.32
CA ASP A 71 -7.20 -25.41 -1.54
C ASP A 71 -7.93 -24.19 -2.13
N LEU A 72 -8.25 -23.19 -1.30
CA LEU A 72 -8.81 -21.94 -1.77
C LEU A 72 -7.72 -21.11 -2.48
N GLN A 73 -7.96 -20.79 -3.76
CA GLN A 73 -7.08 -19.92 -4.55
C GLN A 73 -7.16 -18.44 -4.15
N THR A 74 -7.27 -18.16 -2.86
CA THR A 74 -7.28 -16.81 -2.32
C THR A 74 -5.86 -16.29 -2.13
N PRO A 75 -5.62 -14.98 -2.34
CA PRO A 75 -4.32 -14.38 -2.03
C PRO A 75 -3.95 -14.63 -0.56
N PHE A 76 -2.69 -14.98 -0.32
CA PHE A 76 -2.21 -15.30 1.03
C PHE A 76 -1.17 -14.30 1.50
N GLY A 77 -1.50 -13.50 2.51
CA GLY A 77 -0.59 -12.46 3.00
C GLY A 77 -1.21 -11.56 4.04
N ILE A 78 -0.87 -10.28 3.97
CA ILE A 78 -1.34 -9.28 4.92
C ILE A 78 -1.77 -7.99 4.23
N GLU A 79 -2.63 -7.28 4.94
CA GLU A 79 -3.02 -5.91 4.68
C GLU A 79 -2.63 -5.06 5.90
N LEU A 80 -2.15 -3.84 5.66
CA LEU A 80 -1.83 -2.87 6.69
C LEU A 80 -2.46 -1.54 6.33
N GLY A 81 -3.06 -0.87 7.32
CA GLY A 81 -3.76 0.37 7.04
C GLY A 81 -4.23 1.15 8.25
N TYR A 82 -4.89 2.25 7.94
CA TYR A 82 -5.64 3.09 8.87
C TYR A 82 -6.60 3.98 8.09
N SER A 83 -7.76 4.27 8.71
CA SER A 83 -8.90 4.97 8.10
C SER A 83 -9.51 4.25 6.90
N ALA A 84 -10.64 4.79 6.41
CA ALA A 84 -11.28 4.37 5.17
C ALA A 84 -10.89 5.32 4.01
N PRO A 85 -10.87 4.83 2.76
CA PRO A 85 -10.60 5.69 1.61
C PRO A 85 -11.77 6.65 1.34
N ILE A 86 -11.44 7.83 0.83
CA ILE A 86 -12.39 8.74 0.19
C ILE A 86 -12.42 8.44 -1.30
N GLU A 87 -13.56 8.00 -1.80
CA GLU A 87 -13.76 7.50 -3.16
C GLU A 87 -15.02 8.12 -3.79
N PRO A 88 -15.26 7.95 -5.09
CA PRO A 88 -16.51 8.40 -5.73
C PRO A 88 -17.78 7.95 -5.00
N GLN A 89 -17.75 6.79 -4.34
CA GLN A 89 -18.84 6.22 -3.57
C GLN A 89 -19.03 6.89 -2.19
N SER A 90 -18.09 7.70 -1.72
CA SER A 90 -18.15 8.40 -0.43
C SER A 90 -19.11 9.60 -0.39
N GLY A 91 -19.82 9.88 -1.50
CA GLY A 91 -20.82 10.95 -1.58
C GLY A 91 -20.41 12.12 -2.50
N PRO A 92 -21.30 13.11 -2.69
CA PRO A 92 -21.13 14.16 -3.70
C PRO A 92 -19.88 15.03 -3.49
N ASP A 93 -19.43 15.19 -2.24
CA ASP A 93 -18.26 16.01 -1.88
C ASP A 93 -16.93 15.25 -1.91
N TRP A 94 -16.88 13.99 -2.37
CA TRP A 94 -15.66 13.17 -2.28
C TRP A 94 -14.42 13.84 -2.87
N ARG A 95 -14.57 14.57 -3.98
CA ARG A 95 -13.45 15.28 -4.65
C ARG A 95 -12.82 16.33 -3.73
N ARG A 96 -13.62 17.01 -2.90
CA ARG A 96 -13.14 18.00 -1.93
C ARG A 96 -12.42 17.34 -0.75
N LEU A 97 -12.74 16.08 -0.48
CA LEU A 97 -12.22 15.32 0.66
C LEU A 97 -11.05 14.40 0.28
N VAL A 98 -10.76 14.21 -1.01
CA VAL A 98 -9.78 13.22 -1.51
C VAL A 98 -8.35 13.45 -1.02
N ALA A 99 -8.02 14.67 -0.59
CA ALA A 99 -6.75 14.97 0.07
C ALA A 99 -6.53 14.15 1.35
N ARG A 100 -7.60 13.62 1.97
CA ARG A 100 -7.55 12.71 3.12
C ARG A 100 -7.02 11.31 2.78
N ASN A 101 -6.91 10.95 1.50
CA ASN A 101 -6.27 9.69 1.07
C ASN A 101 -4.74 9.74 1.21
N ARG A 102 -4.16 10.89 1.61
CA ARG A 102 -2.71 11.03 1.78
C ARG A 102 -2.20 10.19 2.97
N PRO A 103 -0.91 9.79 2.96
CA PRO A 103 -0.31 8.99 4.03
C PRO A 103 -0.38 9.59 5.45
N CYS A 104 -0.66 10.88 5.63
CA CYS A 104 -0.93 11.43 6.97
C CYS A 104 -2.16 10.80 7.63
N CYS A 105 -3.12 10.37 6.82
CA CYS A 105 -4.52 10.34 7.22
C CYS A 105 -5.19 9.04 6.79
N PHE A 106 -4.65 8.39 5.75
CA PHE A 106 -5.09 7.11 5.24
C PHE A 106 -3.90 6.29 4.72
N LEU A 107 -3.96 4.97 4.94
CA LEU A 107 -3.07 3.99 4.34
C LEU A 107 -3.86 2.73 4.07
N HIS A 108 -3.65 2.15 2.90
CA HIS A 108 -4.07 0.80 2.58
C HIS A 108 -3.00 0.17 1.70
N PHE A 109 -2.19 -0.68 2.33
CA PHE A 109 -1.06 -1.37 1.71
C PHE A 109 -1.25 -2.87 1.87
N THR A 110 -1.19 -3.61 0.77
CA THR A 110 -1.31 -5.07 0.79
C THR A 110 -0.03 -5.72 0.28
N ILE A 111 0.32 -6.89 0.84
CA ILE A 111 1.41 -7.74 0.37
C ILE A 111 1.03 -9.20 0.57
N PHE A 112 1.01 -9.96 -0.53
CA PHE A 112 0.64 -11.37 -0.49
C PHE A 112 1.36 -12.18 -1.56
N ARG A 113 1.39 -13.50 -1.36
CA ARG A 113 1.68 -14.48 -2.39
C ARG A 113 0.48 -14.57 -3.34
N ARG A 114 0.71 -14.35 -4.63
CA ARG A 114 -0.33 -14.48 -5.65
C ARG A 114 -0.70 -15.94 -5.84
N LEU A 115 -1.99 -16.24 -5.78
CA LEU A 115 -2.58 -17.53 -6.12
C LEU A 115 -3.79 -17.32 -7.03
N GLY A 116 -3.99 -18.24 -7.97
CA GLY A 116 -5.19 -18.35 -8.82
C GLY A 116 -5.39 -17.28 -9.90
N ALA A 117 -5.32 -16.00 -9.53
CA ALA A 117 -5.66 -14.93 -10.47
C ALA A 117 -4.56 -14.71 -11.52
N ARG A 118 -4.98 -14.69 -12.78
CA ARG A 118 -4.13 -14.26 -13.89
C ARG A 118 -3.72 -12.80 -13.69
N LEU A 119 -2.48 -12.48 -14.02
CA LEU A 119 -1.99 -11.11 -14.01
C LEU A 119 -2.88 -10.20 -14.90
N PRO A 120 -3.16 -8.97 -14.44
CA PRO A 120 -3.94 -8.01 -15.22
C PRO A 120 -3.18 -7.62 -16.50
N ARG A 121 -3.91 -7.12 -17.51
CA ARG A 121 -3.32 -6.62 -18.75
C ARG A 121 -2.57 -5.29 -18.51
N ASN A 122 -1.77 -4.87 -19.49
CA ASN A 122 -1.09 -3.57 -19.52
C ASN A 122 -0.05 -3.35 -18.40
N LEU A 123 0.60 -4.42 -17.99
CA LEU A 123 1.72 -4.37 -17.07
C LEU A 123 2.96 -3.78 -17.73
N LYS A 124 3.69 -2.94 -16.99
CA LYS A 124 4.97 -2.36 -17.42
C LYS A 124 6.11 -2.93 -16.61
N ARG A 125 7.30 -3.07 -17.20
CA ARG A 125 8.50 -3.43 -16.43
C ARG A 125 8.87 -2.27 -15.50
N ALA A 126 9.24 -2.57 -14.26
CA ALA A 126 9.67 -1.59 -13.28
C ALA A 126 10.65 -2.18 -12.27
N ARG A 127 11.35 -1.29 -11.55
CA ARG A 127 12.17 -1.64 -10.40
C ARG A 127 11.71 -0.84 -9.19
N LEU A 128 11.24 -1.52 -8.15
CA LEU A 128 10.77 -0.93 -6.90
C LEU A 128 11.46 -1.58 -5.71
N GLY A 129 11.92 -0.79 -4.74
CA GLY A 129 12.58 -1.29 -3.53
C GLY A 129 13.76 -2.22 -3.79
N GLY A 130 14.49 -2.00 -4.89
CA GLY A 130 15.59 -2.84 -5.36
C GLY A 130 15.19 -4.07 -6.17
N LYS A 131 13.90 -4.42 -6.22
CA LYS A 131 13.36 -5.62 -6.87
C LYS A 131 12.94 -5.35 -8.30
N HIS A 132 13.23 -6.29 -9.21
CA HIS A 132 12.79 -6.24 -10.61
C HIS A 132 11.44 -6.93 -10.76
N GLY A 133 10.53 -6.31 -11.50
CA GLY A 133 9.18 -6.83 -11.61
C GLY A 133 8.31 -6.12 -12.64
N LEU A 134 7.01 -6.30 -12.47
CA LEU A 134 5.96 -5.70 -13.29
C LEU A 134 5.14 -4.75 -12.42
N ILE A 135 4.67 -3.65 -13.00
CA ILE A 135 3.83 -2.66 -12.34
C ILE A 135 2.56 -2.40 -13.14
N ARG A 136 1.44 -2.26 -12.43
CA ARG A 136 0.20 -1.67 -12.92
C ARG A 136 -0.06 -0.40 -12.11
N TYR A 137 -0.17 0.73 -12.78
CA TYR A 137 -0.51 1.98 -12.12
C TYR A 137 -2.01 2.05 -11.82
N ALA A 138 -2.36 2.70 -10.72
CA ALA A 138 -3.75 3.05 -10.45
C ALA A 138 -4.30 3.92 -11.58
N THR A 139 -5.58 3.76 -11.91
CA THR A 139 -6.27 4.56 -12.93
C THR A 139 -6.96 5.80 -12.34
N GLY A 140 -6.92 5.97 -11.02
CA GLY A 140 -7.48 7.12 -10.32
C GLY A 140 -8.08 6.71 -8.98
N TYR A 141 -9.19 7.35 -8.63
CA TYR A 141 -9.99 7.03 -7.45
C TYR A 141 -11.19 6.16 -7.86
N GLY A 142 -11.59 5.21 -7.01
CA GLY A 142 -12.71 4.31 -7.27
C GLY A 142 -12.36 3.02 -8.03
N LEU A 143 -13.39 2.20 -8.21
CA LEU A 143 -13.25 0.78 -8.57
C LEU A 143 -13.51 0.44 -10.04
N GLU A 144 -13.78 1.43 -10.90
CA GLU A 144 -14.03 1.21 -12.33
C GLU A 144 -12.82 0.57 -13.03
N GLY A 145 -13.05 -0.56 -13.71
CA GLY A 145 -11.97 -1.33 -14.35
C GLY A 145 -11.18 -2.23 -13.41
N THR A 146 -11.69 -2.48 -12.19
CA THR A 146 -11.18 -3.54 -11.30
C THR A 146 -11.35 -4.91 -11.95
N VAL A 147 -10.36 -5.78 -11.80
CA VAL A 147 -10.38 -7.16 -12.29
C VAL A 147 -9.91 -8.09 -11.19
N ALA A 148 -10.74 -9.07 -10.81
CA ALA A 148 -10.52 -9.92 -9.64
C ALA A 148 -10.21 -9.05 -8.39
N TYR A 149 -9.17 -9.39 -7.63
CA TYR A 149 -8.72 -8.60 -6.49
C TYR A 149 -7.74 -7.47 -6.85
N PHE A 150 -7.50 -7.19 -8.15
CA PHE A 150 -6.65 -6.10 -8.59
C PHE A 150 -7.44 -4.80 -8.76
N TRP A 151 -7.73 -4.14 -7.63
CA TRP A 151 -8.47 -2.88 -7.60
C TRP A 151 -7.82 -1.77 -8.42
N SER A 152 -8.63 -1.03 -9.18
CA SER A 152 -8.20 0.04 -10.10
C SER A 152 -7.66 1.29 -9.39
N ASN A 153 -8.10 1.54 -8.16
CA ASN A 153 -7.61 2.57 -7.26
C ASN A 153 -6.24 2.25 -6.63
N HIS A 154 -5.62 1.12 -6.97
CA HIS A 154 -4.33 0.71 -6.40
C HIS A 154 -3.22 0.71 -7.46
N THR A 155 -2.02 1.12 -7.03
CA THR A 155 -0.79 0.83 -7.76
C THR A 155 -0.28 -0.53 -7.32
N TRP A 156 -0.15 -1.46 -8.27
CA TRP A 156 0.23 -2.85 -8.01
C TRP A 156 1.64 -3.13 -8.52
N PHE A 157 2.44 -3.85 -7.74
CA PHE A 157 3.76 -4.33 -8.14
C PHE A 157 3.88 -5.84 -7.92
N PHE A 158 4.41 -6.52 -8.93
CA PHE A 158 4.53 -7.98 -9.00
C PHE A 158 5.98 -8.34 -9.18
N TRP A 159 6.51 -9.25 -8.37
CA TRP A 159 7.88 -9.71 -8.50
C TRP A 159 8.02 -11.16 -8.06
N HIS A 160 9.16 -11.74 -8.41
CA HIS A 160 9.53 -13.08 -7.99
C HIS A 160 10.70 -13.00 -7.02
N GLU A 161 10.59 -13.66 -5.87
CA GLU A 161 11.66 -13.73 -4.86
C GLU A 161 11.45 -14.98 -4.00
N TYR A 162 12.54 -15.63 -3.56
CA TYR A 162 12.46 -16.86 -2.76
C TYR A 162 11.63 -18.00 -3.39
N GLY A 163 11.53 -18.07 -4.73
CA GLY A 163 10.68 -19.03 -5.42
C GLY A 163 9.18 -18.68 -5.38
N ILE A 164 8.80 -17.50 -4.91
CA ILE A 164 7.41 -17.06 -4.70
C ILE A 164 7.08 -15.85 -5.59
N GLU A 165 5.89 -15.87 -6.18
CA GLU A 165 5.32 -14.71 -6.87
C GLU A 165 4.61 -13.81 -5.85
N TYR A 166 5.28 -12.74 -5.45
CA TYR A 166 4.70 -11.74 -4.56
C TYR A 166 3.97 -10.66 -5.35
N THR A 167 2.94 -10.13 -4.70
CA THR A 167 2.19 -8.98 -5.16
C THR A 167 2.06 -8.00 -4.00
N ALA A 168 2.44 -6.74 -4.22
CA ALA A 168 2.19 -5.65 -3.31
C ALA A 168 1.30 -4.61 -3.97
N SER A 169 0.50 -3.91 -3.19
CA SER A 169 -0.29 -2.79 -3.69
C SER A 169 -0.37 -1.67 -2.67
N LEU A 170 -0.54 -0.45 -3.18
CA LEU A 170 -0.77 0.73 -2.36
C LEU A 170 -1.91 1.54 -3.00
N HIS A 171 -2.88 1.91 -2.17
CA HIS A 171 -3.98 2.77 -2.59
C HIS A 171 -3.47 4.12 -3.11
N TYR A 172 -4.09 4.60 -4.17
CA TYR A 172 -3.73 5.82 -4.86
C TYR A 172 -4.02 7.07 -4.01
N PHE A 173 -3.06 7.99 -3.98
CA PHE A 173 -3.20 9.30 -3.31
C PHE A 173 -2.62 10.46 -4.13
N GLY A 174 -2.34 10.23 -5.42
CA GLY A 174 -1.74 11.22 -6.30
C GLY A 174 -0.22 11.06 -6.48
N PRO A 175 0.49 12.14 -6.85
CA PRO A 175 1.94 12.13 -6.98
C PRO A 175 2.63 11.60 -5.71
N GLY A 176 3.52 10.63 -5.90
CA GLY A 176 4.26 10.01 -4.79
C GLY A 176 3.81 8.61 -4.39
N THR A 177 2.63 8.13 -4.84
CA THR A 177 2.17 6.75 -4.55
C THR A 177 3.22 5.70 -4.93
N THR A 178 3.72 5.70 -6.17
CA THR A 178 4.74 4.75 -6.62
C THR A 178 6.04 4.85 -5.82
N ARG A 179 6.45 6.07 -5.44
CA ARG A 179 7.66 6.29 -4.63
C ARG A 179 7.50 5.70 -3.23
N LEU A 180 6.34 5.89 -2.60
CA LEU A 180 6.06 5.32 -1.29
C LEU A 180 5.95 3.79 -1.36
N LEU A 181 5.26 3.25 -2.37
CA LEU A 181 5.18 1.81 -2.61
C LEU A 181 6.59 1.21 -2.75
N GLY A 182 7.47 1.84 -3.52
CA GLY A 182 8.85 1.38 -3.65
C GLY A 182 9.63 1.37 -2.34
N ARG A 183 9.41 2.36 -1.46
CA ARG A 183 10.04 2.40 -0.13
C ARG A 183 9.46 1.34 0.80
N LEU A 184 8.15 1.11 0.79
CA LEU A 184 7.53 0.01 1.54
C LEU A 184 8.07 -1.36 1.09
N ILE A 185 8.22 -1.58 -0.22
CA ILE A 185 8.82 -2.80 -0.79
C ILE A 185 10.28 -2.98 -0.33
N GLN A 186 11.05 -1.89 -0.22
CA GLN A 186 12.43 -1.93 0.27
C GLN A 186 12.52 -2.39 1.73
N GLU A 187 11.51 -2.03 2.53
CA GLU A 187 11.40 -2.41 3.95
C GLU A 187 10.89 -3.84 4.15
N LEU A 188 10.43 -4.54 3.10
CA LEU A 188 9.95 -5.90 3.23
C LEU A 188 11.07 -6.85 3.67
N ARG A 189 10.77 -7.64 4.70
CA ARG A 189 11.62 -8.70 5.24
C ARG A 189 10.77 -9.94 5.50
N PRO A 190 11.34 -11.16 5.46
CA PRO A 190 10.70 -12.32 6.05
C PRO A 190 10.26 -12.02 7.48
N ALA A 191 9.02 -12.35 7.84
CA ALA A 191 8.41 -11.96 9.12
C ALA A 191 9.17 -12.49 10.34
N ASN A 192 9.79 -13.67 10.22
CA ASN A 192 10.68 -14.24 11.25
C ASN A 192 12.01 -13.48 11.44
N ARG A 193 12.34 -12.52 10.55
CA ARG A 193 13.53 -11.66 10.62
C ARG A 193 13.22 -10.22 11.03
N LEU A 194 11.96 -9.90 11.33
CA LEU A 194 11.62 -8.59 11.90
C LEU A 194 12.29 -8.44 13.27
N ARG A 195 12.87 -7.27 13.53
CA ARG A 195 13.40 -6.93 14.86
C ARG A 195 12.23 -6.67 15.83
N ARG A 196 12.46 -6.89 17.12
CA ARG A 196 11.53 -6.47 18.19
C ARG A 196 11.67 -4.98 18.42
#